data_AF-A0A2S4L8N0-F1
#
_entry.id   AF-A0A2S4L8N0-F1
#
_cell.length_a   1.000
_cell.length_b   1.000
_cell.length_c   1.000
_cell.angle_alpha   90.00
_cell.angle_beta   90.00
_cell.angle_gamma   90.00
#
_symmetry.space_group_name_H-M   'P 1'
#
loop_
_entity.id
_entity.type
_entity.pdbx_description
1 polymer ?
#
loop_
_entity_poly.entity_id
_entity_poly.type
_entity_poly.pdbx_seq_one_letter_code
_entity_poly.pdbx_strand_id
1 'polypeptide(L)'
;MLLKAAIAALALGTAPFVVAQDPYPISAAGVTLDPTTRSFPPRLNINDLKSVGGQEQWDLYILSLQAMQAANYKDTLSYFQIEGMVPRHSWKAVHSVERNWRPAKYGLGRVLSPWRASLCVLAPALRTPVRGESLFSAVTEVVLMVFQQVLVSHAKRIASTYPPQSRQKYMDAAEKLRAPYWDWAADSTVPSATVDLKVQVNAPNGQRSIDNPLYTFKIPPSVVNGEYGPFDSQRRSQIVRCPSPQSYPGSANGNLASRGYKQWIFDAFSRANTFTEFAYMSNTGVSLEQIHNGIHWDAACGQQFVSPDLSAFDPLFMLHHTNVDRLWAYWQAIKPDQDIFNNSYSGQSRFATRGGTIITPRSPLLPFFAQGRVAHTTDSVRSIRSFGYSYQGLETWKSPAQMGEDARKLINRLYSSSTGSATRRSTCRGEAPQVRRYFARVHLDRVEVEKPCQLIFYLDGKQASSLVIMSQPAEGILAAGLPLDHVIQENGFLELSTNATVDAIKSTLTVKIVKLTHPHHQADGSAIDNTKVPSLQVDLEDVVVTQPVDDNKLPKFGASRLRTVLGHHLGR
;
A
#
# COMPACT_ATOMS: atom_id res chain seq x y z
N MET A 1 -72.93 -3.02 41.99
CA MET A 1 -71.76 -2.14 42.21
C MET A 1 -70.54 -3.04 42.39
N LEU A 2 -69.76 -3.23 41.33
CA LEU A 2 -68.40 -2.68 41.12
C LEU A 2 -67.34 -3.35 42.04
N LEU A 3 -66.53 -4.28 41.53
CA LEU A 3 -65.31 -4.17 40.71
C LEU A 3 -64.03 -4.15 41.55
N LYS A 4 -63.15 -5.14 41.36
CA LYS A 4 -61.72 -4.98 40.98
C LYS A 4 -61.02 -6.34 41.03
N ALA A 5 -60.81 -6.92 39.84
CA ALA A 5 -59.82 -7.96 39.60
C ALA A 5 -58.60 -7.28 38.95
N ALA A 6 -57.42 -7.49 39.52
CA ALA A 6 -56.15 -7.13 38.92
C ALA A 6 -55.57 -8.36 38.22
N ILE A 7 -55.48 -8.32 36.89
CA ILE A 7 -54.71 -9.26 36.09
C ILE A 7 -53.64 -8.44 35.35
N ALA A 8 -52.39 -8.72 35.66
CA ALA A 8 -51.24 -8.19 34.96
C ALA A 8 -51.17 -8.82 33.56
N ALA A 9 -51.29 -8.00 32.52
CA ALA A 9 -51.03 -8.41 31.15
C ALA A 9 -49.51 -8.45 30.91
N LEU A 10 -48.97 -9.63 30.58
CA LEU A 10 -47.65 -9.77 29.96
C LEU A 10 -47.70 -9.14 28.57
N ALA A 11 -47.04 -8.00 28.40
CA ALA A 11 -46.65 -7.51 27.09
C ALA A 11 -45.41 -8.30 26.62
N LEU A 12 -45.61 -9.29 25.75
CA LEU A 12 -44.55 -9.93 24.98
C LEU A 12 -43.98 -8.90 23.98
N GLY A 13 -43.01 -8.11 24.43
CA GLY A 13 -42.16 -7.33 23.55
C GLY A 13 -41.23 -8.26 22.79
N THR A 14 -41.42 -8.36 21.47
CA THR A 14 -40.50 -9.03 20.56
C THR A 14 -39.18 -8.25 20.51
N ALA A 15 -38.21 -8.63 21.34
CA ALA A 15 -36.84 -8.18 21.16
C ALA A 15 -36.29 -8.77 19.85
N PRO A 16 -35.81 -7.96 18.89
CA PRO A 16 -35.15 -8.49 17.71
C PRO A 16 -33.86 -9.18 18.15
N PHE A 17 -33.81 -10.50 18.00
CA PHE A 17 -32.58 -11.26 18.03
C PHE A 17 -31.71 -10.81 16.85
N VAL A 18 -30.75 -9.93 17.10
CA VAL A 18 -29.65 -9.71 16.15
C VAL A 18 -28.80 -10.97 16.16
N VAL A 19 -28.93 -11.77 15.12
CA VAL A 19 -27.97 -12.82 14.80
C VAL A 19 -26.64 -12.12 14.47
N ALA A 20 -25.56 -12.46 15.18
CA ALA A 20 -24.23 -12.02 14.79
C ALA A 20 -23.96 -12.55 13.36
N GLN A 21 -23.88 -11.64 12.38
CA GLN A 21 -23.61 -12.03 10.99
C GLN A 21 -22.32 -12.86 10.93
N ASP A 22 -22.36 -13.97 10.17
CA ASP A 22 -21.15 -14.73 9.87
C ASP A 22 -20.13 -13.82 9.16
N PRO A 23 -18.83 -13.92 9.48
CA PRO A 23 -17.80 -13.13 8.80
C PRO A 23 -17.83 -13.45 7.30
N TYR A 24 -17.65 -12.41 6.47
CA TYR A 24 -17.57 -12.56 5.02
C TYR A 24 -16.34 -13.40 4.66
N PRO A 25 -16.51 -14.62 4.10
CA PRO A 25 -15.39 -15.51 3.86
C PRO A 25 -14.54 -15.01 2.70
N ILE A 26 -13.24 -14.86 2.95
CA ILE A 26 -12.25 -14.45 1.96
C ILE A 26 -11.61 -15.73 1.40
N SER A 27 -11.77 -15.98 0.10
CA SER A 27 -11.27 -17.18 -0.56
C SER A 27 -11.29 -17.06 -2.08
N ALA A 28 -10.53 -17.92 -2.76
CA ALA A 28 -10.68 -18.15 -4.21
C ALA A 28 -11.93 -18.96 -4.60
N ALA A 29 -12.85 -19.27 -3.67
CA ALA A 29 -13.96 -20.16 -3.97
C ALA A 29 -14.81 -19.60 -5.13
N GLY A 30 -15.01 -20.41 -6.17
CA GLY A 30 -15.74 -20.01 -7.37
C GLY A 30 -14.91 -19.32 -8.46
N VAL A 31 -13.59 -19.18 -8.26
CA VAL A 31 -12.67 -18.74 -9.30
C VAL A 31 -12.11 -19.94 -10.05
N THR A 32 -12.31 -19.98 -11.36
CA THR A 32 -11.77 -21.02 -12.24
C THR A 32 -10.53 -20.54 -13.00
N LEU A 33 -9.71 -21.50 -13.44
CA LEU A 33 -8.65 -21.22 -14.39
C LEU A 33 -9.29 -20.81 -15.73
N ASP A 34 -8.72 -19.80 -16.37
CA ASP A 34 -9.09 -19.46 -17.73
C ASP A 34 -8.74 -20.66 -18.65
N PRO A 35 -9.72 -21.22 -19.40
CA PRO A 35 -9.49 -22.43 -20.19
C PRO A 35 -8.45 -22.27 -21.29
N THR A 36 -8.27 -21.06 -21.80
CA THR A 36 -7.35 -20.74 -22.89
C THR A 36 -5.93 -20.62 -22.38
N THR A 37 -5.72 -19.89 -21.29
CA THR A 37 -4.39 -19.64 -20.72
C THR A 37 -3.96 -20.72 -19.72
N ARG A 38 -4.89 -21.57 -19.27
CA ARG A 38 -4.70 -22.55 -18.18
C ARG A 38 -4.10 -21.91 -16.93
N SER A 39 -4.49 -20.66 -16.68
CA SER A 39 -4.02 -19.84 -15.57
C SER A 39 -5.17 -19.08 -14.93
N PHE A 40 -5.00 -18.68 -13.66
CA PHE A 40 -5.91 -17.72 -13.08
C PHE A 40 -5.85 -16.40 -13.85
N PRO A 41 -7.00 -15.70 -14.01
CA PRO A 41 -7.03 -14.39 -14.65
C PRO A 41 -6.01 -13.43 -14.01
N PRO A 42 -5.17 -12.76 -14.82
CA PRO A 42 -4.19 -11.85 -14.30
C PRO A 42 -4.84 -10.54 -13.85
N ARG A 43 -4.30 -9.92 -12.80
CA ARG A 43 -4.53 -8.50 -12.54
C ARG A 43 -3.80 -7.70 -13.61
N LEU A 44 -4.52 -6.82 -14.29
CA LEU A 44 -3.98 -6.00 -15.37
C LEU A 44 -3.55 -4.62 -14.86
N ASN A 45 -2.61 -3.98 -15.55
CA ASN A 45 -2.36 -2.56 -15.34
C ASN A 45 -3.67 -1.83 -15.69
N ILE A 46 -4.06 -0.82 -14.92
CA ILE A 46 -5.30 -0.07 -15.16
C ILE A 46 -5.38 0.52 -16.59
N ASN A 47 -4.24 0.93 -17.16
CA ASN A 47 -4.16 1.42 -18.54
C ASN A 47 -4.37 0.29 -19.56
N ASP A 48 -3.91 -0.93 -19.24
CA ASP A 48 -4.13 -2.12 -20.06
C ASP A 48 -5.54 -2.66 -19.90
N LEU A 49 -6.16 -2.55 -18.73
CA LEU A 49 -7.56 -2.93 -18.52
C LEU A 49 -8.49 -2.09 -19.42
N LYS A 50 -8.19 -0.79 -19.56
CA LYS A 50 -8.93 0.13 -20.43
C LYS A 50 -8.71 -0.15 -21.92
N SER A 51 -7.51 -0.57 -22.32
CA SER A 51 -7.13 -0.68 -23.75
C SER A 51 -7.16 -2.11 -24.29
N VAL A 52 -6.59 -3.08 -23.55
CA VAL A 52 -6.38 -4.48 -23.96
C VAL A 52 -7.34 -5.44 -23.26
N GLY A 53 -7.78 -5.14 -22.03
CA GLY A 53 -8.73 -5.97 -21.27
C GLY A 53 -10.11 -6.13 -21.92
N GLY A 54 -10.37 -5.34 -22.97
CA GLY A 54 -11.62 -5.30 -23.70
C GLY A 54 -12.61 -4.33 -23.05
N GLN A 55 -13.47 -3.77 -23.89
CA GLN A 55 -14.48 -2.80 -23.48
C GLN A 55 -15.39 -3.34 -22.36
N GLU A 56 -15.72 -4.64 -22.39
CA GLU A 56 -16.60 -5.26 -21.40
C GLU A 56 -15.99 -5.31 -20.00
N GLN A 57 -14.69 -5.64 -19.87
CA GLN A 57 -14.04 -5.64 -18.55
C GLN A 57 -13.92 -4.22 -18.00
N TRP A 58 -13.62 -3.25 -18.87
CA TRP A 58 -13.59 -1.84 -18.50
C TRP A 58 -14.95 -1.34 -18.00
N ASP A 59 -16.01 -1.61 -18.77
CA ASP A 59 -17.38 -1.23 -18.44
C ASP A 59 -17.81 -1.84 -17.10
N LEU A 60 -17.53 -3.13 -16.88
CA LEU A 60 -17.85 -3.81 -15.63
C LEU A 60 -17.04 -3.29 -14.45
N TYR A 61 -15.76 -2.97 -14.63
CA TYR A 61 -14.93 -2.41 -13.57
C TYR A 61 -15.52 -1.08 -13.07
N ILE A 62 -15.81 -0.16 -14.00
CA ILE A 62 -16.37 1.15 -13.69
C ILE A 62 -17.76 1.02 -13.07
N LEU A 63 -18.66 0.23 -13.67
CA LEU A 63 -20.03 0.06 -13.16
C LEU A 63 -20.05 -0.62 -11.79
N SER A 64 -19.14 -1.57 -11.54
CA SER A 64 -19.04 -2.26 -10.25
C SER A 64 -18.50 -1.35 -9.16
N LEU A 65 -17.46 -0.57 -9.45
CA LEU A 65 -16.93 0.39 -8.49
C LEU A 65 -17.96 1.47 -8.15
N GLN A 66 -18.69 1.97 -9.16
CA GLN A 66 -19.82 2.89 -8.94
C GLN A 66 -20.90 2.26 -8.04
N ALA A 67 -21.25 0.99 -8.27
CA ALA A 67 -22.23 0.28 -7.46
C ALA A 67 -21.76 0.08 -6.00
N MET A 68 -20.48 -0.20 -5.78
CA MET A 68 -19.88 -0.31 -4.44
C MET A 68 -19.93 1.03 -3.69
N GLN A 69 -19.61 2.14 -4.38
CA GLN A 69 -19.64 3.49 -3.80
C GLN A 69 -21.07 3.98 -3.53
N ALA A 70 -22.03 3.57 -4.35
CA ALA A 70 -23.44 3.92 -4.20
C ALA A 70 -24.18 3.05 -3.16
N ALA A 71 -23.60 1.92 -2.75
CA ALA A 71 -24.16 1.07 -1.72
C ALA A 71 -24.38 1.86 -0.42
N ASN A 72 -25.39 1.47 0.37
CA ASN A 72 -25.62 2.08 1.68
C ASN A 72 -24.35 1.98 2.51
N TYR A 73 -23.79 3.10 2.96
CA TYR A 73 -22.54 3.13 3.72
C TYR A 73 -22.59 2.36 5.05
N LYS A 74 -23.77 1.92 5.50
CA LYS A 74 -23.94 1.04 6.67
C LYS A 74 -23.86 -0.45 6.31
N ASP A 75 -23.95 -0.81 5.03
CA ASP A 75 -23.71 -2.17 4.55
C ASP A 75 -22.23 -2.50 4.72
N THR A 76 -21.97 -3.63 5.38
CA THR A 76 -20.62 -4.09 5.74
C THR A 76 -19.74 -4.36 4.52
N LEU A 77 -20.33 -4.58 3.34
CA LEU A 77 -19.61 -4.74 2.07
C LEU A 77 -19.71 -3.51 1.15
N SER A 78 -20.20 -2.37 1.64
CA SER A 78 -20.11 -1.11 0.89
C SER A 78 -18.66 -0.64 0.75
N TYR A 79 -18.38 0.17 -0.27
CA TYR A 79 -17.06 0.81 -0.43
C TYR A 79 -16.63 1.53 0.86
N PHE A 80 -17.55 2.26 1.49
CA PHE A 80 -17.26 2.97 2.74
C PHE A 80 -16.81 2.04 3.88
N GLN A 81 -17.44 0.87 4.04
CA GLN A 81 -17.05 -0.06 5.11
C GLN A 81 -15.77 -0.81 4.77
N ILE A 82 -15.60 -1.25 3.52
CA ILE A 82 -14.38 -1.95 3.05
C ILE A 82 -13.16 -1.04 3.21
N GLU A 83 -13.23 0.20 2.70
CA GLU A 83 -12.12 1.14 2.84
C GLU A 83 -11.94 1.60 4.29
N GLY A 84 -13.01 1.60 5.09
CA GLY A 84 -12.97 1.86 6.53
C GLY A 84 -12.39 0.71 7.38
N MET A 85 -12.04 -0.44 6.78
CA MET A 85 -11.29 -1.52 7.44
C MET A 85 -9.82 -1.13 7.66
N VAL A 86 -9.29 -0.28 6.78
CA VAL A 86 -7.97 0.37 6.88
C VAL A 86 -8.05 1.43 8.01
N PRO A 87 -7.00 1.61 8.84
CA PRO A 87 -7.08 2.15 10.21
C PRO A 87 -7.89 3.43 10.40
N ARG A 88 -8.53 3.57 11.59
CA ARG A 88 -9.03 4.86 12.10
C ARG A 88 -8.54 5.09 13.53
N HIS A 89 -7.89 6.23 13.77
CA HIS A 89 -7.37 6.62 15.10
C HIS A 89 -8.40 7.33 16.00
N SER A 90 -9.57 7.77 15.51
CA SER A 90 -10.42 8.73 16.23
C SER A 90 -11.56 8.13 17.08
N TRP A 91 -11.64 6.81 17.29
CA TRP A 91 -12.69 6.24 18.16
C TRP A 91 -12.35 6.39 19.65
N LYS A 92 -12.95 7.41 20.29
CA LYS A 92 -12.81 7.70 21.74
C LYS A 92 -13.24 6.57 22.69
N ALA A 93 -13.82 5.46 22.24
CA ALA A 93 -14.31 4.40 23.15
C ALA A 93 -13.27 3.35 23.60
N VAL A 94 -11.99 3.45 23.21
CA VAL A 94 -10.98 2.41 23.57
C VAL A 94 -10.18 2.75 24.84
N HIS A 95 -10.26 3.97 25.38
CA HIS A 95 -9.64 4.29 26.68
C HIS A 95 -10.22 3.54 27.90
N SER A 96 -11.30 2.78 27.73
CA SER A 96 -11.87 1.92 28.79
C SER A 96 -11.41 0.47 28.73
N VAL A 97 -10.86 -0.02 27.61
CA VAL A 97 -10.47 -1.45 27.47
C VAL A 97 -9.06 -1.69 28.01
N GLU A 98 -8.13 -0.75 27.81
CA GLU A 98 -6.76 -0.86 28.34
C GLU A 98 -6.70 -0.82 29.88
N ARG A 99 -7.62 -0.10 30.54
CA ARG A 99 -7.63 0.02 32.00
C ARG A 99 -8.26 -1.17 32.74
N ASN A 100 -9.04 -2.01 32.06
CA ASN A 100 -9.84 -3.06 32.73
C ASN A 100 -9.63 -4.49 32.19
N TRP A 101 -8.54 -4.75 31.47
CA TRP A 101 -8.25 -6.11 31.00
C TRP A 101 -7.81 -7.01 32.18
N ARG A 102 -8.71 -7.87 32.66
CA ARG A 102 -8.40 -8.97 33.60
C ARG A 102 -8.56 -10.33 32.87
N PRO A 103 -7.57 -11.24 32.93
CA PRO A 103 -7.46 -12.33 31.94
C PRO A 103 -8.40 -13.53 32.16
N ALA A 104 -9.21 -13.56 33.22
CA ALA A 104 -9.81 -14.81 33.71
C ALA A 104 -11.35 -14.87 33.75
N LYS A 105 -12.09 -13.91 33.18
CA LYS A 105 -13.57 -13.91 33.34
C LYS A 105 -14.44 -13.67 32.10
N TYR A 106 -13.85 -13.47 30.92
CA TYR A 106 -14.64 -13.23 29.71
C TYR A 106 -14.19 -14.17 28.59
N GLY A 107 -14.79 -15.36 28.57
CA GLY A 107 -14.88 -16.15 27.34
C GLY A 107 -15.58 -15.35 26.24
N LEU A 108 -15.33 -15.73 24.99
CA LEU A 108 -15.70 -15.15 23.69
C LEU A 108 -17.19 -14.79 23.45
N GLY A 109 -18.01 -14.50 24.46
CA GLY A 109 -19.47 -14.43 24.34
C GLY A 109 -20.18 -13.16 24.80
N ARG A 110 -19.58 -12.21 25.54
CA ARG A 110 -20.36 -11.05 26.07
C ARG A 110 -19.56 -9.77 26.28
N VAL A 111 -19.21 -9.05 25.21
CA VAL A 111 -18.91 -7.60 25.30
C VAL A 111 -19.38 -6.88 24.02
N LEU A 112 -20.65 -7.00 23.63
CA LEU A 112 -21.28 -6.02 22.74
C LEU A 112 -22.77 -5.90 23.13
N SER A 113 -23.23 -4.69 23.47
CA SER A 113 -24.67 -4.41 23.61
C SER A 113 -25.37 -4.66 22.27
N PRO A 114 -26.62 -5.14 22.21
CA PRO A 114 -27.26 -5.62 20.98
C PRO A 114 -27.33 -4.57 19.85
N TRP A 115 -27.38 -3.28 20.19
CA TRP A 115 -27.41 -2.17 19.21
C TRP A 115 -26.04 -1.78 18.64
N ARG A 116 -24.94 -2.22 19.28
CA ARG A 116 -23.55 -1.97 18.82
C ARG A 116 -22.93 -3.20 18.17
N ALA A 117 -23.45 -4.39 18.44
CA ALA A 117 -22.92 -5.65 17.91
C ALA A 117 -23.07 -5.78 16.39
N SER A 118 -24.15 -5.28 15.81
CA SER A 118 -24.45 -5.42 14.38
C SER A 118 -23.64 -4.46 13.49
N LEU A 119 -23.17 -3.35 14.04
CA LEU A 119 -22.32 -2.37 13.36
C LEU A 119 -20.82 -2.61 13.61
N CYS A 120 -20.47 -3.47 14.58
CA CYS A 120 -19.10 -3.72 15.03
C CYS A 120 -18.37 -4.88 14.34
N VAL A 121 -19.03 -5.67 13.50
CA VAL A 121 -18.40 -6.90 12.98
C VAL A 121 -17.34 -6.60 11.90
N LEU A 122 -17.37 -5.41 11.26
CA LEU A 122 -16.44 -5.09 10.16
C LEU A 122 -15.89 -3.64 10.14
N ALA A 123 -15.96 -2.88 11.24
CA ALA A 123 -15.35 -1.54 11.37
C ALA A 123 -14.81 -1.28 12.77
N PRO A 124 -13.61 -0.69 12.99
CA PRO A 124 -12.41 -0.50 12.16
C PRO A 124 -11.26 -1.44 12.62
N ALA A 125 -10.61 -2.16 11.71
CA ALA A 125 -9.82 -3.34 12.10
C ALA A 125 -8.34 -3.11 12.40
N LEU A 126 -7.84 -1.88 12.32
CA LEU A 126 -6.43 -1.62 12.51
C LEU A 126 -6.30 -0.34 13.36
N ARG A 127 -5.76 -0.46 14.59
CA ARG A 127 -5.40 0.70 15.43
C ARG A 127 -4.03 1.27 15.06
N THR A 128 -3.31 0.59 14.20
CA THR A 128 -2.20 1.11 13.42
C THR A 128 -2.31 0.42 12.07
N PRO A 129 -2.09 1.13 10.97
CA PRO A 129 -1.72 0.42 9.75
C PRO A 129 -0.48 -0.37 10.12
N VAL A 130 -0.41 -1.61 9.66
CA VAL A 130 0.74 -2.47 9.88
C VAL A 130 1.91 -1.89 9.07
N ARG A 131 2.44 -0.78 9.56
CA ARG A 131 3.53 0.01 9.01
C ARG A 131 4.68 -0.07 9.99
N GLY A 132 5.89 -0.26 9.47
CA GLY A 132 7.06 -0.62 10.25
C GLY A 132 7.01 -2.06 10.79
N GLU A 133 6.21 -2.95 10.20
CA GLU A 133 6.07 -4.35 10.62
C GLU A 133 6.02 -5.30 9.43
N SER A 134 6.54 -6.52 9.61
CA SER A 134 6.58 -7.55 8.55
C SER A 134 5.20 -8.05 8.09
N LEU A 135 4.13 -7.74 8.83
CA LEU A 135 2.77 -8.09 8.45
C LEU A 135 2.18 -7.18 7.34
N PHE A 136 2.87 -6.08 6.97
CA PHE A 136 2.38 -5.04 6.03
C PHE A 136 1.81 -5.62 4.73
N SER A 137 2.59 -6.45 4.04
CA SER A 137 2.20 -7.03 2.75
C SER A 137 1.00 -7.97 2.89
N ALA A 138 0.99 -8.81 3.93
CA ALA A 138 -0.07 -9.80 4.16
C ALA A 138 -1.42 -9.15 4.51
N VAL A 139 -1.41 -8.07 5.31
CA VAL A 139 -2.63 -7.32 5.63
C VAL A 139 -3.16 -6.55 4.43
N THR A 140 -2.27 -5.97 3.62
CA THR A 140 -2.65 -5.32 2.36
C THR A 140 -3.37 -6.31 1.43
N GLU A 141 -2.84 -7.52 1.31
CA GLU A 141 -3.39 -8.55 0.42
C GLU A 141 -4.80 -9.01 0.82
N VAL A 142 -5.06 -9.25 2.11
CA VAL A 142 -6.42 -9.63 2.56
C VAL A 142 -7.45 -8.52 2.38
N VAL A 143 -7.07 -7.25 2.56
CA VAL A 143 -7.95 -6.11 2.28
C VAL A 143 -8.29 -6.05 0.79
N LEU A 144 -7.27 -6.23 -0.05
CA LEU A 144 -7.44 -6.23 -1.50
C LEU A 144 -8.30 -7.42 -1.98
N MET A 145 -8.24 -8.56 -1.30
CA MET A 145 -9.12 -9.71 -1.57
C MET A 145 -10.58 -9.42 -1.26
N VAL A 146 -10.88 -8.78 -0.13
CA VAL A 146 -12.25 -8.34 0.19
C VAL A 146 -12.77 -7.42 -0.91
N PHE A 147 -11.99 -6.39 -1.26
CA PHE A 147 -12.35 -5.44 -2.32
C PHE A 147 -12.60 -6.16 -3.65
N GLN A 148 -11.68 -7.03 -4.08
CA GLN A 148 -11.79 -7.74 -5.35
C GLN A 148 -13.01 -8.68 -5.40
N GLN A 149 -13.28 -9.44 -4.33
CA GLN A 149 -14.43 -10.33 -4.28
C GLN A 149 -15.75 -9.58 -4.39
N VAL A 150 -15.87 -8.45 -3.68
CA VAL A 150 -17.07 -7.62 -3.74
C VAL A 150 -17.21 -6.96 -5.11
N LEU A 151 -16.12 -6.41 -5.67
CA LEU A 151 -16.08 -5.85 -7.02
C LEU A 151 -16.56 -6.86 -8.07
N VAL A 152 -16.01 -8.09 -8.05
CA VAL A 152 -16.39 -9.16 -9.01
C VAL A 152 -17.82 -9.63 -8.76
N SER A 153 -18.30 -9.67 -7.52
CA SER A 153 -19.70 -9.99 -7.21
C SER A 153 -20.67 -8.97 -7.85
N HIS A 154 -20.35 -7.68 -7.74
CA HIS A 154 -21.08 -6.63 -8.45
C HIS A 154 -20.99 -6.78 -9.97
N ALA A 155 -19.81 -7.10 -10.51
CA ALA A 155 -19.62 -7.29 -11.94
C ALA A 155 -20.49 -8.43 -12.49
N LYS A 156 -20.51 -9.59 -11.83
CA LYS A 156 -21.35 -10.74 -12.23
C LYS A 156 -22.85 -10.38 -12.15
N ARG A 157 -23.26 -9.65 -11.11
CA ARG A 157 -24.66 -9.18 -10.98
C ARG A 157 -25.03 -8.25 -12.12
N ILE A 158 -24.20 -7.27 -12.43
CA ILE A 158 -24.43 -6.30 -13.51
C ILE A 158 -24.42 -7.01 -14.87
N ALA A 159 -23.43 -7.88 -15.12
CA ALA A 159 -23.34 -8.69 -16.33
C ALA A 159 -24.62 -9.49 -16.60
N SER A 160 -25.24 -10.07 -15.57
CA SER A 160 -26.48 -10.84 -15.72
C SER A 160 -27.68 -10.02 -16.23
N THR A 161 -27.63 -8.69 -16.07
CA THR A 161 -28.71 -7.78 -16.51
C THR A 161 -28.57 -7.31 -17.95
N TYR A 162 -27.45 -7.61 -18.64
CA TYR A 162 -27.31 -7.25 -20.05
C TYR A 162 -28.32 -7.98 -20.94
N PRO A 163 -28.67 -7.39 -22.11
CA PRO A 163 -29.51 -8.05 -23.11
C PRO A 163 -28.92 -9.39 -23.57
N PRO A 164 -29.75 -10.37 -23.97
CA PRO A 164 -29.29 -11.72 -24.31
C PRO A 164 -28.12 -11.76 -25.31
N GLN A 165 -28.12 -10.87 -26.30
CA GLN A 165 -27.08 -10.77 -27.34
C GLN A 165 -25.68 -10.44 -26.81
N SER A 166 -25.55 -9.74 -25.68
CA SER A 166 -24.26 -9.34 -25.09
C SER A 166 -24.00 -9.98 -23.73
N ARG A 167 -25.02 -10.56 -23.09
CA ARG A 167 -24.96 -11.09 -21.72
C ARG A 167 -23.80 -12.06 -21.52
N GLN A 168 -23.63 -13.06 -22.39
CA GLN A 168 -22.56 -14.05 -22.22
C GLN A 168 -21.18 -13.39 -22.29
N LYS A 169 -20.97 -12.45 -23.21
CA LYS A 169 -19.71 -11.69 -23.35
C LYS A 169 -19.37 -10.94 -22.06
N TYR A 170 -20.36 -10.31 -21.44
CA TYR A 170 -20.18 -9.63 -20.15
C TYR A 170 -20.02 -10.59 -18.98
N MET A 171 -20.70 -11.74 -18.97
CA MET A 171 -20.49 -12.77 -17.95
C MET A 171 -19.05 -13.30 -18.01
N ASP A 172 -18.54 -13.60 -19.20
CA ASP A 172 -17.16 -14.06 -19.40
C ASP A 172 -16.15 -12.98 -18.97
N ALA A 173 -16.43 -11.71 -19.27
CA ALA A 173 -15.63 -10.58 -18.80
C ALA A 173 -15.65 -10.46 -17.26
N ALA A 174 -16.80 -10.65 -16.61
CA ALA A 174 -16.92 -10.63 -15.15
C ALA A 174 -16.13 -11.76 -14.47
N GLU A 175 -16.08 -12.95 -15.07
CA GLU A 175 -15.28 -14.07 -14.55
C GLU A 175 -13.76 -13.79 -14.62
N LYS A 176 -13.33 -13.04 -15.64
CA LYS A 176 -11.93 -12.66 -15.85
C LYS A 176 -11.51 -11.41 -15.09
N LEU A 177 -12.45 -10.56 -14.68
CA LEU A 177 -12.17 -9.30 -14.01
C LEU A 177 -11.42 -9.52 -12.69
N ARG A 178 -10.32 -8.78 -12.50
CA ARG A 178 -9.56 -8.70 -11.25
C ARG A 178 -9.28 -7.23 -10.92
N ALA A 179 -8.94 -6.93 -9.67
CA ALA A 179 -8.56 -5.56 -9.29
C ALA A 179 -7.33 -5.11 -10.09
N PRO A 180 -7.38 -3.98 -10.81
CA PRO A 180 -6.24 -3.52 -11.61
C PRO A 180 -5.16 -2.84 -10.75
N TYR A 181 -3.92 -2.84 -11.24
CA TYR A 181 -2.79 -2.17 -10.59
C TYR A 181 -2.38 -0.90 -11.32
N TRP A 182 -1.78 0.04 -10.57
CA TRP A 182 -1.14 1.24 -11.11
C TRP A 182 0.39 1.15 -10.96
N ASP A 183 1.09 0.98 -12.09
CA ASP A 183 2.56 0.87 -12.13
C ASP A 183 3.26 2.23 -12.17
N TRP A 184 3.21 2.94 -11.04
CA TRP A 184 3.80 4.28 -10.85
C TRP A 184 5.33 4.33 -11.05
N ALA A 185 6.03 3.19 -11.06
CA ALA A 185 7.47 3.11 -11.30
C ALA A 185 7.81 3.01 -12.80
N ALA A 186 6.96 2.31 -13.57
CA ALA A 186 7.13 2.21 -15.01
C ALA A 186 6.72 3.52 -15.70
N ASP A 187 5.63 4.12 -15.24
CA ASP A 187 5.07 5.39 -15.70
C ASP A 187 4.83 6.30 -14.48
N SER A 188 5.62 7.37 -14.37
CA SER A 188 5.57 8.32 -13.25
C SER A 188 4.40 9.31 -13.34
N THR A 189 3.25 8.83 -13.81
CA THR A 189 2.01 9.60 -13.90
C THR A 189 0.87 8.86 -13.21
N VAL A 190 -0.11 9.59 -12.70
CA VAL A 190 -1.37 9.01 -12.22
C VAL A 190 -2.15 8.42 -13.40
N PRO A 191 -2.95 7.35 -13.21
CA PRO A 191 -3.69 6.74 -14.30
C PRO A 191 -4.63 7.74 -14.98
N SER A 192 -4.58 7.83 -16.32
CA SER A 192 -5.44 8.76 -17.07
C SER A 192 -6.93 8.62 -16.74
N ALA A 193 -7.38 7.39 -16.45
CA ALA A 193 -8.76 7.10 -16.08
C ALA A 193 -9.22 7.70 -14.74
N THR A 194 -8.31 8.29 -13.96
CA THR A 194 -8.62 8.94 -12.67
C THR A 194 -8.80 10.46 -12.80
N VAL A 195 -8.56 11.01 -13.99
CA VAL A 195 -8.52 12.47 -14.25
C VAL A 195 -9.87 13.02 -14.67
N ASP A 196 -10.57 12.32 -15.56
CA ASP A 196 -11.83 12.81 -16.11
C ASP A 196 -12.97 12.74 -15.09
N LEU A 197 -13.77 13.81 -14.99
CA LEU A 197 -14.96 13.87 -14.12
C LEU A 197 -16.03 12.84 -14.49
N LYS A 198 -16.10 12.51 -15.79
CA LYS A 198 -17.08 11.58 -16.35
C LYS A 198 -16.39 10.57 -17.24
N VAL A 199 -17.00 9.39 -17.32
CA VAL A 199 -16.52 8.28 -18.15
C VAL A 199 -17.69 7.72 -18.96
N GLN A 200 -17.41 7.33 -20.20
CA GLN A 200 -18.37 6.64 -21.07
C GLN A 200 -18.32 5.14 -20.80
N VAL A 201 -19.48 4.52 -20.63
CA VAL A 201 -19.61 3.07 -20.42
C VAL A 201 -20.77 2.51 -21.24
N ASN A 202 -20.65 1.26 -21.70
CA ASN A 202 -21.80 0.54 -22.26
C ASN A 202 -22.53 -0.18 -21.13
N ALA A 203 -23.54 0.46 -20.55
CA ALA A 203 -24.34 -0.13 -19.48
C ALA A 203 -25.37 -1.15 -20.03
N PRO A 204 -26.01 -1.97 -19.17
CA PRO A 204 -27.04 -2.92 -19.59
C PRO A 204 -28.18 -2.30 -20.41
N ASN A 205 -28.49 -1.03 -20.15
CA ASN A 205 -29.55 -0.27 -20.80
C ASN A 205 -29.04 0.66 -21.93
N GLY A 206 -27.81 0.45 -22.40
CA GLY A 206 -27.20 1.23 -23.47
C GLY A 206 -26.01 2.07 -23.01
N GLN A 207 -25.35 2.69 -23.99
CA GLN A 207 -24.21 3.56 -23.74
C GLN A 207 -24.63 4.83 -23.00
N ARG A 208 -23.87 5.21 -21.97
CA ARG A 208 -24.14 6.43 -21.20
C ARG A 208 -22.88 6.99 -20.58
N SER A 209 -22.91 8.31 -20.36
CA SER A 209 -21.91 9.03 -19.58
C SER A 209 -22.30 9.04 -18.10
N ILE A 210 -21.40 8.62 -17.23
CA ILE A 210 -21.61 8.60 -15.78
C ILE A 210 -20.51 9.38 -15.06
N ASP A 211 -20.80 9.83 -13.83
CA ASP A 211 -19.77 10.30 -12.90
C ASP A 211 -18.70 9.22 -12.74
N ASN A 212 -17.44 9.59 -12.90
CA ASN A 212 -16.32 8.66 -12.86
C ASN A 212 -16.02 8.24 -11.40
N PRO A 213 -16.23 6.98 -11.01
CA PRO A 213 -15.98 6.52 -9.65
C PRO A 213 -14.47 6.47 -9.29
N LEU A 214 -13.58 6.60 -10.27
CA LEU A 214 -12.13 6.71 -10.06
C LEU A 214 -11.66 8.15 -9.77
N TYR A 215 -12.50 9.15 -10.09
CA TYR A 215 -12.16 10.56 -9.90
C TYR A 215 -12.15 10.93 -8.41
N THR A 216 -13.20 10.57 -7.68
CA THR A 216 -13.32 10.83 -6.24
C THR A 216 -14.33 9.91 -5.58
N PHE A 217 -14.20 9.72 -4.27
CA PHE A 217 -15.26 9.17 -3.43
C PHE A 217 -15.96 10.31 -2.67
N LYS A 218 -17.30 10.31 -2.71
CA LYS A 218 -18.15 11.25 -1.96
C LYS A 218 -18.45 10.66 -0.58
N ILE A 219 -18.04 11.36 0.47
CA ILE A 219 -18.22 10.92 1.85
C ILE A 219 -19.69 11.13 2.24
N PRO A 220 -20.36 10.14 2.87
CA PRO A 220 -21.77 10.29 3.26
C PRO A 220 -21.99 11.51 4.16
N PRO A 221 -23.04 12.34 3.94
CA PRO A 221 -23.27 13.55 4.72
C PRO A 221 -23.35 13.31 6.24
N SER A 222 -23.97 12.21 6.67
CA SER A 222 -24.04 11.85 8.09
C SER A 222 -22.65 11.59 8.72
N VAL A 223 -21.72 11.04 7.95
CA VAL A 223 -20.33 10.80 8.37
C VAL A 223 -19.61 12.15 8.54
N VAL A 224 -19.74 13.05 7.57
CA VAL A 224 -19.20 14.43 7.65
C VAL A 224 -19.77 15.19 8.85
N ASN A 225 -21.04 14.93 9.17
CA ASN A 225 -21.75 15.51 10.31
C ASN A 225 -21.45 14.82 11.65
N GLY A 226 -20.56 13.83 11.67
CA GLY A 226 -20.00 13.28 12.90
C GLY A 226 -20.68 12.01 13.42
N GLU A 227 -21.45 11.28 12.59
CA GLU A 227 -22.02 9.98 12.99
C GLU A 227 -20.96 8.99 13.51
N TYR A 228 -19.73 9.09 13.01
CA TYR A 228 -18.58 8.30 13.46
C TYR A 228 -17.54 9.14 14.23
N GLY A 229 -17.93 10.30 14.77
CA GLY A 229 -17.01 11.27 15.36
C GLY A 229 -16.27 12.12 14.31
N PRO A 230 -15.19 12.82 14.69
CA PRO A 230 -14.36 13.56 13.73
C PRO A 230 -13.77 12.60 12.69
N PHE A 231 -14.31 12.65 11.47
CA PHE A 231 -13.90 11.80 10.35
C PHE A 231 -12.78 12.45 9.54
N ASP A 232 -13.01 13.69 9.11
CA ASP A 232 -12.00 14.55 8.50
C ASP A 232 -11.98 15.87 9.26
N SER A 233 -10.79 16.27 9.72
CA SER A 233 -10.60 17.53 10.45
C SER A 233 -11.09 18.76 9.67
N GLN A 234 -11.10 18.68 8.34
CA GLN A 234 -11.58 19.74 7.44
C GLN A 234 -13.05 19.57 7.02
N ARG A 235 -13.72 18.51 7.47
CA ARG A 235 -15.11 18.18 7.12
C ARG A 235 -15.36 18.20 5.60
N ARG A 236 -14.38 17.77 4.79
CA ARG A 236 -14.57 17.69 3.34
C ARG A 236 -15.62 16.62 3.04
N SER A 237 -16.49 16.91 2.08
CA SER A 237 -17.56 15.99 1.64
C SER A 237 -17.10 14.98 0.60
N GLN A 238 -15.84 15.05 0.16
CA GLN A 238 -15.27 14.15 -0.83
C GLN A 238 -13.75 14.12 -0.71
N ILE A 239 -13.15 13.11 -1.35
CA ILE A 239 -11.70 13.03 -1.51
C ILE A 239 -11.21 14.08 -2.49
N VAL A 240 -10.13 14.77 -2.13
CA VAL A 240 -9.54 15.85 -2.92
C VAL A 240 -8.08 15.50 -3.23
N ARG A 241 -7.66 15.75 -4.48
CA ARG A 241 -6.29 15.56 -4.93
C ARG A 241 -5.77 16.88 -5.50
N CYS A 242 -4.59 17.32 -5.03
CA CYS A 242 -3.89 18.52 -5.53
C CYS A 242 -4.80 19.74 -5.81
N PRO A 243 -5.55 20.26 -4.81
CA PRO A 243 -6.35 21.45 -4.99
C PRO A 243 -5.47 22.68 -5.22
N SER A 244 -6.05 23.76 -5.77
CA SER A 244 -5.38 25.04 -6.01
C SER A 244 -4.54 25.50 -4.78
N PRO A 245 -3.31 26.02 -4.98
CA PRO A 245 -2.68 26.41 -6.25
C PRO A 245 -2.04 25.26 -7.04
N GLN A 246 -2.10 24.04 -6.52
CA GLN A 246 -1.68 22.84 -7.27
C GLN A 246 -2.76 22.42 -8.26
N SER A 247 -2.44 21.46 -9.12
CA SER A 247 -3.40 20.90 -10.08
C SER A 247 -3.28 19.39 -10.14
N TYR A 248 -4.43 18.71 -10.22
CA TYR A 248 -4.48 17.30 -10.57
C TYR A 248 -4.81 17.17 -12.07
N PRO A 249 -4.04 16.42 -12.87
CA PRO A 249 -2.90 15.57 -12.47
C PRO A 249 -1.53 16.27 -12.50
N GLY A 250 -1.43 17.53 -12.95
CA GLY A 250 -0.15 18.18 -13.25
C GLY A 250 0.87 18.18 -12.11
N SER A 251 0.48 18.66 -10.93
CA SER A 251 1.33 18.66 -9.73
C SER A 251 1.62 17.25 -9.21
N ALA A 252 0.64 16.34 -9.26
CA ALA A 252 0.84 14.94 -8.86
C ALA A 252 1.90 14.26 -9.74
N ASN A 253 1.78 14.40 -11.06
CA ASN A 253 2.73 13.85 -12.03
C ASN A 253 4.12 14.48 -11.86
N GLY A 254 4.19 15.79 -11.61
CA GLY A 254 5.47 16.46 -11.29
C GLY A 254 6.14 15.89 -10.04
N ASN A 255 5.38 15.67 -8.96
CA ASN A 255 5.90 15.06 -7.74
C ASN A 255 6.37 13.63 -7.98
N LEU A 256 5.57 12.81 -8.67
CA LEU A 256 5.90 11.42 -8.99
C LEU A 256 7.17 11.32 -9.85
N ALA A 257 7.34 12.20 -10.84
CA ALA A 257 8.51 12.26 -11.70
C ALA A 257 9.77 12.79 -10.99
N SER A 258 9.61 13.59 -9.93
CA SER A 258 10.73 14.15 -9.16
C SER A 258 11.48 13.14 -8.30
N ARG A 259 10.91 11.94 -8.09
CA ARG A 259 11.50 10.88 -7.26
C ARG A 259 11.95 9.72 -8.12
N GLY A 260 13.10 9.13 -7.77
CA GLY A 260 13.71 8.00 -8.48
C GLY A 260 13.00 6.64 -8.26
N TYR A 261 11.66 6.59 -8.32
CA TYR A 261 10.85 5.39 -8.04
C TYR A 261 11.27 4.15 -8.82
N LYS A 262 11.60 4.34 -10.11
CA LYS A 262 12.12 3.27 -10.97
C LYS A 262 13.40 2.65 -10.39
N GLN A 263 14.39 3.48 -10.10
CA GLN A 263 15.66 3.05 -9.51
C GLN A 263 15.46 2.43 -8.13
N TRP A 264 14.57 3.00 -7.32
CA TRP A 264 14.27 2.52 -5.97
C TRP A 264 13.67 1.13 -5.98
N ILE A 265 12.75 0.83 -6.91
CA ILE A 265 12.23 -0.52 -7.09
C ILE A 265 13.35 -1.47 -7.49
N PHE A 266 14.16 -1.09 -8.47
CA PHE A 266 15.28 -1.91 -8.90
C PHE A 266 16.27 -2.20 -7.76
N ASP A 267 16.56 -1.20 -6.92
CA ASP A 267 17.42 -1.34 -5.75
C ASP A 267 16.79 -2.24 -4.68
N ALA A 268 15.49 -2.12 -4.40
CA ALA A 268 14.79 -2.99 -3.46
C ALA A 268 14.89 -4.47 -3.88
N PHE A 269 14.70 -4.78 -5.16
CA PHE A 269 14.81 -6.16 -5.67
C PHE A 269 16.23 -6.69 -5.72
N SER A 270 17.19 -5.85 -6.12
CA SER A 270 18.57 -6.29 -6.36
C SER A 270 19.42 -6.33 -5.09
N ARG A 271 19.06 -5.53 -4.08
CA ARG A 271 19.87 -5.35 -2.87
C ARG A 271 19.35 -6.09 -1.66
N ALA A 272 18.03 -6.23 -1.51
CA ALA A 272 17.47 -6.96 -0.36
C ALA A 272 17.82 -8.45 -0.45
N ASN A 273 18.25 -9.01 0.67
CA ASN A 273 18.52 -10.44 0.82
C ASN A 273 17.40 -11.17 1.54
N THR A 274 16.66 -10.47 2.41
CA THR A 274 15.57 -11.04 3.20
C THR A 274 14.24 -10.35 2.92
N PHE A 275 13.13 -11.02 3.22
CA PHE A 275 11.79 -10.40 3.11
C PHE A 275 11.71 -9.13 3.94
N THR A 276 12.26 -9.15 5.15
CA THR A 276 12.31 -7.99 6.05
C THR A 276 13.02 -6.81 5.42
N GLU A 277 14.15 -7.04 4.75
CA GLU A 277 14.87 -5.99 4.04
C GLU A 277 14.06 -5.38 2.89
N PHE A 278 13.37 -6.24 2.13
CA PHE A 278 12.54 -5.84 1.01
C PHE A 278 11.26 -5.11 1.44
N ALA A 279 10.57 -5.61 2.47
CA ALA A 279 9.18 -5.26 2.74
C ALA A 279 9.00 -3.97 3.55
N TYR A 280 9.79 -3.75 4.62
CA TYR A 280 9.48 -2.70 5.59
C TYR A 280 10.68 -1.84 6.03
N MET A 281 10.39 -0.63 6.51
CA MET A 281 11.37 0.42 6.83
C MET A 281 12.10 0.22 8.17
N SER A 282 12.85 -0.88 8.30
CA SER A 282 13.67 -1.16 9.50
C SER A 282 15.14 -1.46 9.19
N ASN A 283 15.56 -1.22 7.96
CA ASN A 283 16.90 -1.52 7.50
C ASN A 283 17.46 -0.34 6.71
N THR A 284 18.73 -0.41 6.36
CA THR A 284 19.46 0.71 5.74
C THR A 284 19.47 0.66 4.20
N GLY A 285 18.59 -0.12 3.59
CA GLY A 285 18.33 -0.16 2.14
C GLY A 285 16.99 0.50 1.79
N VAL A 286 16.71 0.59 0.49
CA VAL A 286 15.38 1.00 0.01
C VAL A 286 14.41 -0.16 0.20
N SER A 287 13.29 0.09 0.87
CA SER A 287 12.22 -0.92 1.07
C SER A 287 10.95 -0.58 0.28
N LEU A 288 10.10 -1.58 0.08
CA LEU A 288 8.79 -1.43 -0.56
C LEU A 288 7.89 -0.47 0.23
N GLU A 289 7.87 -0.55 1.56
CA GLU A 289 7.12 0.39 2.40
C GLU A 289 7.61 1.84 2.24
N GLN A 290 8.93 2.06 2.15
CA GLN A 290 9.50 3.39 1.89
C GLN A 290 8.99 3.96 0.56
N ILE A 291 8.98 3.13 -0.48
CA ILE A 291 8.48 3.53 -1.79
C ILE A 291 6.97 3.82 -1.75
N HIS A 292 6.19 2.92 -1.13
CA HIS A 292 4.75 3.07 -0.90
C HIS A 292 4.41 4.40 -0.20
N ASN A 293 5.15 4.75 0.86
CA ASN A 293 4.94 6.00 1.60
C ASN A 293 5.18 7.24 0.72
N GLY A 294 6.14 7.17 -0.19
CA GLY A 294 6.37 8.20 -1.19
C GLY A 294 5.15 8.40 -2.10
N ILE A 295 4.55 7.32 -2.60
CA ILE A 295 3.41 7.39 -3.52
C ILE A 295 2.18 8.01 -2.83
N HIS A 296 1.93 7.63 -1.57
CA HIS A 296 0.89 8.25 -0.74
C HIS A 296 1.04 9.77 -0.61
N TRP A 297 2.28 10.26 -0.57
CA TRP A 297 2.58 11.68 -0.51
C TRP A 297 2.44 12.36 -1.87
N ASP A 298 3.09 11.82 -2.90
CA ASP A 298 3.29 12.47 -4.19
C ASP A 298 1.99 12.49 -5.02
N ALA A 299 1.20 11.40 -5.02
CA ALA A 299 0.10 11.17 -5.95
C ALA A 299 -1.14 12.07 -5.73
N ALA A 300 -1.27 12.65 -4.55
CA ALA A 300 -2.38 13.55 -4.21
C ALA A 300 -1.90 14.86 -3.58
N CYS A 301 -0.62 15.19 -3.71
CA CYS A 301 -0.01 16.40 -3.16
C CYS A 301 -0.26 16.54 -1.65
N GLY A 302 -0.02 15.48 -0.87
CA GLY A 302 -0.16 15.49 0.59
C GLY A 302 -1.58 15.55 1.14
N GLN A 303 -2.62 15.47 0.30
CA GLN A 303 -4.04 15.50 0.72
C GLN A 303 -4.47 14.20 1.42
N GLN A 304 -5.78 13.87 1.43
CA GLN A 304 -6.30 12.69 2.15
C GLN A 304 -5.54 11.38 1.85
N PHE A 305 -4.93 11.25 0.67
CA PHE A 305 -4.18 10.07 0.29
C PHE A 305 -2.95 9.78 1.16
N VAL A 306 -2.34 10.77 1.82
CA VAL A 306 -1.24 10.54 2.77
C VAL A 306 -1.73 10.20 4.18
N SER A 307 -3.00 10.48 4.46
CA SER A 307 -3.58 10.28 5.78
C SER A 307 -3.85 8.79 6.04
N PRO A 308 -3.34 8.21 7.13
CA PRO A 308 -3.64 6.82 7.49
C PRO A 308 -5.13 6.53 7.65
N ASP A 309 -5.89 7.55 8.08
CA ASP A 309 -7.30 7.44 8.41
C ASP A 309 -8.22 7.66 7.20
N LEU A 310 -7.69 8.24 6.12
CA LEU A 310 -8.48 8.67 4.96
C LEU A 310 -7.97 8.11 3.62
N SER A 311 -6.75 7.56 3.55
CA SER A 311 -6.13 7.20 2.27
C SER A 311 -6.92 6.14 1.51
N ALA A 312 -7.51 5.18 2.22
CA ALA A 312 -8.28 4.09 1.64
C ALA A 312 -9.52 4.55 0.88
N PHE A 313 -10.13 5.66 1.30
CA PHE A 313 -11.31 6.20 0.62
C PHE A 313 -10.98 6.83 -0.74
N ASP A 314 -9.71 7.10 -1.04
CA ASP A 314 -9.30 7.54 -2.37
C ASP A 314 -9.27 6.33 -3.34
N PRO A 315 -9.97 6.37 -4.49
CA PRO A 315 -9.91 5.30 -5.49
C PRO A 315 -8.49 4.92 -5.98
N LEU A 316 -7.48 5.80 -5.84
CA LEU A 316 -6.07 5.47 -6.10
C LEU A 316 -5.53 4.40 -5.16
N PHE A 317 -6.11 4.24 -3.96
CA PHE A 317 -5.62 3.32 -2.94
C PHE A 317 -5.57 1.89 -3.42
N MET A 318 -6.69 1.36 -3.93
CA MET A 318 -6.74 -0.03 -4.40
C MET A 318 -5.83 -0.23 -5.62
N LEU A 319 -5.71 0.75 -6.52
CA LEU A 319 -4.78 0.69 -7.65
C LEU A 319 -3.31 0.64 -7.18
N HIS A 320 -2.97 1.48 -6.20
CA HIS A 320 -1.65 1.55 -5.59
C HIS A 320 -1.29 0.24 -4.87
N HIS A 321 -2.17 -0.23 -3.98
CA HIS A 321 -1.95 -1.43 -3.18
C HIS A 321 -1.98 -2.73 -4.01
N THR A 322 -2.70 -2.76 -5.14
CA THR A 322 -2.58 -3.86 -6.10
C THR A 322 -1.19 -3.90 -6.74
N ASN A 323 -0.54 -2.74 -6.97
CA ASN A 323 0.86 -2.75 -7.43
C ASN A 323 1.84 -3.14 -6.32
N VAL A 324 1.57 -2.79 -5.05
CA VAL A 324 2.37 -3.25 -3.91
C VAL A 324 2.31 -4.78 -3.80
N ASP A 325 1.12 -5.37 -3.90
CA ASP A 325 0.95 -6.83 -3.94
C ASP A 325 1.66 -7.46 -5.15
N ARG A 326 1.54 -6.85 -6.34
CA ARG A 326 2.27 -7.28 -7.55
C ARG A 326 3.78 -7.37 -7.32
N LEU A 327 4.36 -6.36 -6.69
CA LEU A 327 5.79 -6.32 -6.40
C LEU A 327 6.18 -7.38 -5.37
N TRP A 328 5.33 -7.65 -4.37
CA TRP A 328 5.54 -8.76 -3.45
C TRP A 328 5.48 -10.12 -4.16
N ALA A 329 4.49 -10.35 -5.04
CA ALA A 329 4.40 -11.59 -5.82
C ALA A 329 5.65 -11.86 -6.68
N TYR A 330 6.22 -10.81 -7.30
CA TYR A 330 7.50 -10.95 -8.01
C TYR A 330 8.67 -11.21 -7.07
N TRP A 331 8.70 -10.57 -5.89
CA TRP A 331 9.73 -10.87 -4.88
C TRP A 331 9.70 -12.35 -4.49
N GLN A 332 8.52 -12.91 -4.22
CA GLN A 332 8.34 -14.32 -3.89
C GLN A 332 8.82 -15.26 -5.01
N ALA A 333 8.58 -14.90 -6.27
CA ALA A 333 9.08 -15.67 -7.40
C ALA A 333 10.61 -15.60 -7.55
N ILE A 334 11.21 -14.44 -7.25
CA ILE A 334 12.67 -14.22 -7.39
C ILE A 334 13.44 -14.81 -6.20
N LYS A 335 12.87 -14.76 -4.99
CA LYS A 335 13.46 -15.15 -3.72
C LYS A 335 12.52 -16.10 -2.94
N PRO A 336 12.25 -17.32 -3.42
CA PRO A 336 11.27 -18.22 -2.80
C PRO A 336 11.62 -18.61 -1.35
N ASP A 337 12.90 -18.64 -0.98
CA ASP A 337 13.34 -18.93 0.40
C ASP A 337 13.15 -17.75 1.37
N GLN A 338 12.71 -16.60 0.85
CA GLN A 338 12.45 -15.35 1.56
C GLN A 338 11.10 -14.76 1.10
N ASP A 339 10.14 -15.61 0.77
CA ASP A 339 8.81 -15.22 0.28
C ASP A 339 8.02 -14.40 1.31
N ILE A 340 8.20 -14.72 2.59
CA ILE A 340 7.62 -14.04 3.76
C ILE A 340 8.67 -13.90 4.88
N PHE A 341 8.33 -13.18 5.96
CA PHE A 341 9.15 -13.19 7.16
C PHE A 341 9.06 -14.55 7.87
N ASN A 342 10.14 -15.01 8.49
CA ASN A 342 10.19 -16.30 9.18
C ASN A 342 10.51 -16.17 10.69
N ASN A 343 10.87 -14.97 11.14
CA ASN A 343 11.18 -14.66 12.52
C ASN A 343 9.92 -14.27 13.32
N SER A 344 10.06 -14.26 14.63
CA SER A 344 9.07 -13.65 15.51
C SER A 344 9.52 -12.25 15.96
N TYR A 345 8.57 -11.37 16.25
CA TYR A 345 8.85 -10.02 16.74
C TYR A 345 7.75 -9.52 17.66
N SER A 346 8.07 -8.54 18.50
CA SER A 346 7.08 -7.86 19.35
C SER A 346 6.26 -6.89 18.50
N GLY A 347 4.96 -7.19 18.33
CA GLY A 347 4.08 -6.40 17.48
C GLY A 347 3.58 -5.12 18.14
N GLN A 348 3.27 -4.13 17.31
CA GLN A 348 2.59 -2.90 17.70
C GLN A 348 1.12 -3.14 18.04
N SER A 349 0.50 -2.17 18.71
CA SER A 349 -0.92 -2.26 19.04
C SER A 349 -1.78 -2.14 17.77
N ARG A 350 -2.67 -3.11 17.57
CA ARG A 350 -3.70 -3.11 16.52
C ARG A 350 -5.09 -3.10 17.18
N PHE A 351 -6.16 -3.09 16.38
CA PHE A 351 -7.51 -3.05 16.94
C PHE A 351 -7.82 -4.33 17.75
N ALA A 352 -7.47 -5.48 17.17
CA ALA A 352 -7.74 -6.79 17.77
C ALA A 352 -6.51 -7.42 18.46
N THR A 353 -5.36 -6.73 18.48
CA THR A 353 -4.10 -7.27 19.00
C THR A 353 -3.41 -6.24 19.88
N ARG A 354 -3.07 -6.62 21.12
CA ARG A 354 -2.38 -5.73 22.05
C ARG A 354 -0.94 -5.52 21.62
N GLY A 355 -0.43 -4.30 21.75
CA GLY A 355 1.01 -4.03 21.62
C GLY A 355 1.83 -4.90 22.56
N GLY A 356 2.99 -5.36 22.09
CA GLY A 356 3.83 -6.33 22.78
C GLY A 356 3.50 -7.79 22.50
N THR A 357 2.44 -8.08 21.73
CA THR A 357 2.09 -9.46 21.36
C THR A 357 3.15 -9.99 20.39
N ILE A 358 3.65 -11.21 20.63
CA ILE A 358 4.60 -11.84 19.73
C ILE A 358 3.90 -12.22 18.42
N ILE A 359 4.39 -11.65 17.33
CA ILE A 359 3.91 -11.87 15.97
C ILE A 359 4.78 -12.91 15.29
N THR A 360 4.11 -13.81 14.58
CA THR A 360 4.71 -14.85 13.72
C THR A 360 3.93 -14.90 12.41
N PRO A 361 4.39 -15.64 11.39
CA PRO A 361 3.63 -15.86 10.15
C PRO A 361 2.25 -16.51 10.35
N ARG A 362 2.04 -17.16 11.50
CA ARG A 362 0.79 -17.82 11.92
C ARG A 362 -0.10 -16.94 12.78
N SER A 363 0.32 -15.70 13.06
CA SER A 363 -0.51 -14.76 13.82
C SER A 363 -1.77 -14.40 13.03
N PRO A 364 -2.96 -14.40 13.67
CA PRO A 364 -4.21 -14.03 13.01
C PRO A 364 -4.21 -12.61 12.45
N LEU A 365 -4.58 -12.46 11.18
CA LEU A 365 -4.87 -11.21 10.51
C LEU A 365 -6.34 -10.87 10.74
N LEU A 366 -6.69 -10.47 11.96
CA LEU A 366 -8.07 -10.09 12.25
C LEU A 366 -8.43 -8.78 11.53
N PRO A 367 -9.67 -8.68 10.99
CA PRO A 367 -10.82 -9.55 11.17
C PRO A 367 -11.06 -10.41 9.92
N PHE A 368 -10.00 -10.80 9.21
CA PHE A 368 -10.07 -11.46 7.93
C PHE A 368 -10.18 -12.97 8.16
N PHE A 369 -11.27 -13.57 7.68
CA PHE A 369 -11.56 -14.99 7.88
C PHE A 369 -11.77 -15.70 6.55
N ALA A 370 -11.22 -16.91 6.45
CA ALA A 370 -11.62 -17.88 5.44
C ALA A 370 -12.97 -18.53 5.83
N GLN A 371 -13.45 -19.44 4.98
CA GLN A 371 -14.64 -20.23 5.28
C GLN A 371 -14.53 -20.95 6.64
N GLY A 372 -15.66 -21.08 7.34
CA GLY A 372 -15.69 -21.75 8.65
C GLY A 372 -15.09 -20.93 9.79
N ARG A 373 -14.96 -19.60 9.63
CA ARG A 373 -14.42 -18.67 10.65
C ARG A 373 -12.96 -18.93 11.01
N VAL A 374 -12.18 -19.50 10.09
CA VAL A 374 -10.73 -19.67 10.26
C VAL A 374 -10.05 -18.35 9.95
N ALA A 375 -9.37 -17.74 10.92
CA ALA A 375 -8.68 -16.47 10.69
C ALA A 375 -7.55 -16.66 9.67
N HIS A 376 -7.45 -15.72 8.73
CA HIS A 376 -6.28 -15.66 7.86
C HIS A 376 -5.02 -15.36 8.67
N THR A 377 -3.90 -15.85 8.18
CA THR A 377 -2.54 -15.62 8.65
C THR A 377 -1.66 -15.26 7.45
N THR A 378 -0.45 -14.75 7.68
CA THR A 378 0.53 -14.55 6.58
C THR A 378 0.75 -15.85 5.81
N ASP A 379 0.87 -16.99 6.50
CA ASP A 379 1.02 -18.30 5.85
C ASP A 379 -0.17 -18.63 4.93
N SER A 380 -1.40 -18.33 5.38
CA SER A 380 -2.59 -18.63 4.59
C SER A 380 -2.70 -17.76 3.34
N VAL A 381 -2.12 -16.55 3.37
CA VAL A 381 -2.26 -15.55 2.30
C VAL A 381 -1.01 -15.36 1.46
N ARG A 382 0.04 -16.14 1.74
CA ARG A 382 1.33 -16.06 1.05
C ARG A 382 1.26 -16.38 -0.45
N SER A 383 0.21 -17.03 -0.94
CA SER A 383 0.15 -17.51 -2.32
C SER A 383 -0.99 -16.89 -3.10
N ILE A 384 -0.64 -16.17 -4.16
CA ILE A 384 -1.61 -15.62 -5.14
C ILE A 384 -2.50 -16.71 -5.76
N ARG A 385 -1.97 -17.94 -5.86
CA ARG A 385 -2.70 -19.11 -6.39
C ARG A 385 -3.88 -19.49 -5.49
N SER A 386 -3.72 -19.38 -4.17
CA SER A 386 -4.78 -19.68 -3.20
C SER A 386 -5.93 -18.67 -3.25
N PHE A 387 -5.75 -17.56 -3.96
CA PHE A 387 -6.73 -16.47 -4.11
C PHE A 387 -7.23 -16.25 -5.54
N GLY A 388 -6.86 -17.14 -6.48
CA GLY A 388 -7.49 -17.18 -7.80
C GLY A 388 -7.13 -15.99 -8.71
N TYR A 389 -5.94 -15.43 -8.55
CA TYR A 389 -5.41 -14.43 -9.47
C TYR A 389 -3.94 -14.69 -9.80
N SER A 390 -3.43 -13.98 -10.81
CA SER A 390 -2.04 -14.06 -11.26
C SER A 390 -1.52 -12.67 -11.67
N TYR A 391 -0.24 -12.62 -12.02
CA TYR A 391 0.38 -11.52 -12.75
C TYR A 391 1.11 -12.04 -13.99
N GLN A 392 1.48 -11.14 -14.92
CA GLN A 392 2.27 -11.48 -16.09
C GLN A 392 3.57 -12.20 -15.68
N GLY A 393 3.87 -13.35 -16.28
CA GLY A 393 5.06 -14.15 -15.98
C GLY A 393 4.91 -15.11 -14.80
N LEU A 394 3.81 -15.02 -14.04
CA LEU A 394 3.52 -15.87 -12.88
C LEU A 394 2.36 -16.86 -13.15
N GLU A 395 2.11 -17.20 -14.42
CA GLU A 395 1.00 -18.05 -14.84
C GLU A 395 1.06 -19.46 -14.22
N THR A 396 -0.08 -20.02 -13.81
CA THR A 396 -0.08 -21.20 -12.93
C THR A 396 0.55 -22.47 -13.52
N TRP A 397 0.64 -22.57 -14.84
CA TRP A 397 1.28 -23.70 -15.53
C TRP A 397 2.82 -23.64 -15.53
N LYS A 398 3.42 -22.50 -15.15
CA LYS A 398 4.87 -22.37 -15.05
C LYS A 398 5.41 -23.01 -13.78
N SER A 399 6.61 -23.58 -13.89
CA SER A 399 7.40 -24.01 -12.73
C SER A 399 7.90 -22.80 -11.92
N PRO A 400 8.20 -22.97 -10.62
CA PRO A 400 8.79 -21.89 -9.80
C PRO A 400 10.07 -21.30 -10.39
N ALA A 401 10.93 -22.13 -11.01
CA ALA A 401 12.16 -21.66 -11.65
C ALA A 401 11.88 -20.73 -12.84
N GLN A 402 10.94 -21.11 -13.71
CA GLN A 402 10.51 -20.28 -14.85
C GLN A 402 9.88 -18.97 -14.37
N MET A 403 9.02 -19.02 -13.35
CA MET A 403 8.43 -17.82 -12.75
C MET A 403 9.49 -16.87 -12.23
N GLY A 404 10.50 -17.39 -11.51
CA GLY A 404 11.61 -16.58 -11.04
C GLY A 404 12.42 -15.96 -12.18
N GLU A 405 12.62 -16.70 -13.28
CA GLU A 405 13.33 -16.18 -14.46
C GLU A 405 12.56 -15.05 -15.14
N ASP A 406 11.27 -15.27 -15.39
CA ASP A 406 10.39 -14.29 -16.02
C ASP A 406 10.22 -13.05 -15.15
N ALA A 407 10.13 -13.22 -13.83
CA ALA A 407 10.10 -12.12 -12.87
C ALA A 407 11.39 -11.29 -12.94
N ARG A 408 12.58 -11.92 -12.94
CA ARG A 408 13.86 -11.18 -13.06
C ARG A 408 13.96 -10.42 -14.37
N LYS A 409 13.60 -11.07 -15.49
CA LYS A 409 13.55 -10.42 -16.82
C LYS A 409 12.61 -9.24 -16.83
N LEU A 410 11.44 -9.37 -16.23
CA LEU A 410 10.45 -8.31 -16.14
C LEU A 410 10.96 -7.13 -15.30
N ILE A 411 11.50 -7.38 -14.11
CA ILE A 411 12.07 -6.35 -13.23
C ILE A 411 13.22 -5.62 -13.93
N ASN A 412 14.12 -6.34 -14.58
CA ASN A 412 15.20 -5.76 -15.37
C ASN A 412 14.65 -4.89 -16.51
N ARG A 413 13.71 -5.40 -17.31
CA ARG A 413 13.12 -4.67 -18.43
C ARG A 413 12.39 -3.40 -18.02
N LEU A 414 11.62 -3.43 -16.93
CA LEU A 414 10.80 -2.30 -16.50
C LEU A 414 11.60 -1.27 -15.71
N TYR A 415 12.52 -1.72 -14.86
CA TYR A 415 13.05 -0.90 -13.78
C TYR A 415 14.57 -0.74 -13.76
N SER A 416 15.34 -1.51 -14.53
CA SER A 416 16.77 -1.23 -14.64
C SER A 416 16.96 0.11 -15.37
N SER A 417 17.67 1.03 -14.73
CA SER A 417 18.08 2.27 -15.37
C SER A 417 19.35 1.99 -16.18
N SER A 418 19.36 2.32 -17.48
CA SER A 418 20.56 2.33 -18.32
C SER A 418 21.57 3.44 -17.95
N THR A 419 21.36 4.15 -16.82
CA THR A 419 22.17 5.29 -16.36
C THR A 419 23.52 4.91 -15.76
N GLY A 420 23.82 3.62 -15.63
CA GLY A 420 25.21 3.17 -15.59
C GLY A 420 25.80 3.26 -17.00
N SER A 421 26.13 4.47 -17.47
CA SER A 421 27.14 4.60 -18.53
C SER A 421 28.38 3.93 -17.98
N ALA A 422 28.56 2.66 -18.34
CA ALA A 422 29.81 1.98 -18.17
C ALA A 422 30.79 2.85 -18.96
N THR A 423 31.55 3.69 -18.26
CA THR A 423 32.80 4.20 -18.81
C THR A 423 33.50 2.96 -19.32
N ARG A 424 33.56 2.82 -20.65
CA ARG A 424 34.30 1.77 -21.36
C ARG A 424 35.79 1.99 -21.08
N ARG A 425 36.23 1.88 -19.83
CA ARG A 425 37.62 1.65 -19.47
C ARG A 425 37.79 0.14 -19.45
N SER A 426 38.21 -0.38 -20.61
CA SER A 426 38.84 -1.68 -20.82
C SER A 426 38.53 -2.75 -19.76
N THR A 427 37.32 -3.29 -19.75
CA THR A 427 37.12 -4.62 -19.16
C THR A 427 37.74 -5.62 -20.13
N CYS A 428 38.69 -6.44 -19.64
CA CYS A 428 39.16 -7.62 -20.36
C CYS A 428 37.94 -8.42 -20.86
N ARG A 429 38.00 -8.94 -22.09
CA ARG A 429 36.91 -9.76 -22.68
C ARG A 429 36.51 -10.86 -21.67
N GLY A 430 35.32 -10.76 -21.08
CA GLY A 430 34.72 -11.79 -20.23
C GLY A 430 34.32 -11.38 -18.81
N GLU A 431 34.69 -10.20 -18.31
CA GLU A 431 34.32 -9.76 -16.95
C GLU A 431 33.09 -8.85 -16.92
N ALA A 432 32.20 -9.11 -15.95
CA ALA A 432 31.00 -8.33 -15.72
C ALA A 432 31.33 -6.88 -15.29
N PRO A 433 30.70 -5.84 -15.86
CA PRO A 433 30.99 -4.45 -15.51
C PRO A 433 30.77 -4.18 -14.01
N GLN A 434 31.72 -3.50 -13.38
CA GLN A 434 31.62 -3.08 -11.99
C GLN A 434 31.47 -1.57 -11.90
N VAL A 435 30.55 -1.10 -11.06
CA VAL A 435 30.32 0.32 -10.78
C VAL A 435 30.31 0.56 -9.28
N ARG A 436 30.89 1.68 -8.82
CA ARG A 436 30.76 2.09 -7.41
C ARG A 436 29.51 2.93 -7.26
N ARG A 437 28.66 2.56 -6.31
CA ARG A 437 27.43 3.27 -5.96
C ARG A 437 27.49 3.80 -4.53
N TYR A 438 26.72 4.84 -4.26
CA TYR A 438 26.71 5.51 -2.97
C TYR A 438 25.28 5.67 -2.45
N PHE A 439 25.11 5.46 -1.15
CA PHE A 439 23.81 5.53 -0.48
C PHE A 439 23.93 6.34 0.81
N ALA A 440 22.89 7.13 1.11
CA ALA A 440 22.69 7.68 2.44
C ALA A 440 21.88 6.67 3.27
N ARG A 441 22.42 6.26 4.42
CA ARG A 441 21.73 5.44 5.42
C ARG A 441 21.25 6.34 6.54
N VAL A 442 19.95 6.38 6.77
CA VAL A 442 19.30 7.33 7.65
C VAL A 442 18.73 6.60 8.85
N HIS A 443 18.97 7.14 10.04
CA HIS A 443 18.38 6.70 11.29
C HIS A 443 17.81 7.90 12.03
N LEU A 444 16.61 7.74 12.61
CA LEU A 444 16.03 8.71 13.55
C LEU A 444 14.93 8.06 14.38
N ASP A 445 14.66 8.60 15.56
CA ASP A 445 13.50 8.28 16.36
C ASP A 445 12.28 9.06 15.85
N ARG A 446 11.21 8.32 15.53
CA ARG A 446 9.96 8.89 15.03
C ARG A 446 9.33 9.86 16.01
N VAL A 447 9.58 9.74 17.32
CA VAL A 447 8.96 10.63 18.33
C VAL A 447 9.52 12.06 18.30
N GLU A 448 10.73 12.24 17.76
CA GLU A 448 11.41 13.55 17.72
C GLU A 448 10.97 14.41 16.53
N VAL A 449 10.25 13.83 15.57
CA VAL A 449 9.80 14.52 14.38
C VAL A 449 8.27 14.65 14.38
N GLU A 450 7.78 15.83 14.04
CA GLU A 450 6.36 16.06 13.81
C GLU A 450 5.97 15.47 12.44
N LYS A 451 4.96 14.59 12.45
CA LYS A 451 4.57 13.79 11.28
C LYS A 451 3.14 14.14 10.83
N PRO A 452 2.79 13.96 9.54
CA PRO A 452 3.66 13.50 8.46
C PRO A 452 4.64 14.57 8.00
N CYS A 453 5.86 14.15 7.62
CA CYS A 453 6.91 15.03 7.13
C CYS A 453 7.76 14.34 6.05
N GLN A 454 8.63 15.11 5.40
CA GLN A 454 9.57 14.64 4.41
C GLN A 454 10.99 15.09 4.79
N LEU A 455 11.94 14.16 4.80
CA LEU A 455 13.37 14.48 4.85
C LEU A 455 13.85 14.67 3.41
N ILE A 456 14.44 15.80 3.10
CA ILE A 456 15.00 16.12 1.78
C ILE A 456 16.51 16.22 1.93
N PHE A 457 17.23 15.40 1.17
CA PHE A 457 18.68 15.34 1.16
C PHE A 457 19.17 16.21 0.01
N TYR A 458 20.10 17.11 0.31
CA TYR A 458 20.77 17.94 -0.68
C TYR A 458 22.25 17.60 -0.71
N LEU A 459 22.81 17.55 -1.91
CA LEU A 459 24.23 17.38 -2.15
C LEU A 459 24.70 18.51 -3.04
N ASP A 460 25.57 19.37 -2.50
CA ASP A 460 26.04 20.60 -3.16
C ASP A 460 24.86 21.49 -3.65
N GLY A 461 23.90 21.72 -2.75
CA GLY A 461 22.71 22.54 -3.03
C GLY A 461 21.65 21.90 -3.94
N LYS A 462 21.93 20.76 -4.57
CA LYS A 462 20.99 20.02 -5.43
C LYS A 462 20.26 18.93 -4.64
N GLN A 463 18.96 18.76 -4.86
CA GLN A 463 18.19 17.71 -4.19
C GLN A 463 18.63 16.33 -4.66
N ALA A 464 19.25 15.56 -3.77
CA ALA A 464 19.76 14.22 -4.02
C ALA A 464 18.69 13.13 -3.91
N SER A 465 17.92 13.18 -2.83
CA SER A 465 16.89 12.18 -2.54
C SER A 465 15.93 12.73 -1.49
N SER A 466 14.84 12.03 -1.21
CA SER A 466 13.98 12.40 -0.09
C SER A 466 13.26 11.20 0.48
N LEU A 467 12.85 11.27 1.75
CA LEU A 467 12.19 10.21 2.48
C LEU A 467 10.91 10.73 3.13
N VAL A 468 9.78 10.08 2.87
CA VAL A 468 8.51 10.42 3.52
C VAL A 468 8.37 9.64 4.82
N ILE A 469 8.05 10.36 5.89
CA ILE A 469 7.70 9.80 7.20
C ILE A 469 6.21 10.02 7.41
N MET A 470 5.47 8.93 7.27
CA MET A 470 4.03 8.89 7.54
C MET A 470 3.74 9.16 9.02
N SER A 471 2.53 9.63 9.35
CA SER A 471 2.13 9.84 10.75
C SER A 471 2.07 8.58 11.61
N GLN A 472 2.06 7.39 10.99
CA GLN A 472 2.21 6.12 11.69
C GLN A 472 3.27 5.24 11.02
N PRO A 473 4.06 4.48 11.81
CA PRO A 473 3.96 4.32 13.26
C PRO A 473 4.38 5.58 14.04
N ALA A 474 3.76 5.79 15.21
CA ALA A 474 3.98 6.98 16.03
C ALA A 474 5.38 7.02 16.65
N GLU A 475 5.87 5.85 17.08
CA GLU A 475 7.11 5.65 17.82
C GLU A 475 8.01 4.60 17.14
N GLY A 476 9.26 4.52 17.63
CA GLY A 476 10.26 3.57 17.17
C GLY A 476 11.29 4.18 16.24
N ILE A 477 12.42 3.49 16.11
CA ILE A 477 13.51 3.92 15.23
C ILE A 477 13.12 3.66 13.78
N LEU A 478 13.17 4.72 12.97
CA LEU A 478 13.14 4.63 11.53
C LEU A 478 14.55 4.34 11.03
N ALA A 479 14.69 3.40 10.10
CA ALA A 479 15.90 3.19 9.32
C ALA A 479 15.56 3.11 7.83
N ALA A 480 16.34 3.77 6.97
CA ALA A 480 16.14 3.77 5.53
C ALA A 480 17.45 3.93 4.75
N GLY A 481 17.51 3.39 3.54
CA GLY A 481 18.56 3.65 2.57
C GLY A 481 18.06 4.49 1.40
N LEU A 482 18.90 5.41 0.91
CA LEU A 482 18.57 6.29 -0.21
C LEU A 482 19.73 6.33 -1.20
N PRO A 483 19.53 5.94 -2.47
CA PRO A 483 20.56 6.09 -3.49
C PRO A 483 20.89 7.56 -3.72
N LEU A 484 22.18 7.85 -3.92
CA LEU A 484 22.69 9.19 -4.25
C LEU A 484 23.18 9.28 -5.70
N ASP A 485 23.01 8.22 -6.49
CA ASP A 485 23.68 8.04 -7.79
C ASP A 485 23.40 9.19 -8.78
N HIS A 486 22.15 9.64 -8.86
CA HIS A 486 21.73 10.69 -9.80
C HIS A 486 22.52 11.98 -9.59
N VAL A 487 22.58 12.47 -8.35
CA VAL A 487 23.24 13.75 -8.08
C VAL A 487 24.76 13.64 -8.03
N ILE A 488 25.30 12.45 -7.74
CA ILE A 488 26.73 12.18 -7.92
C ILE A 488 27.12 12.28 -9.40
N GLN A 489 26.29 11.76 -10.31
CA GLN A 489 26.50 11.92 -11.74
C GLN A 489 26.37 13.39 -12.18
N GLU A 490 25.32 14.09 -11.74
CA GLU A 490 25.09 15.51 -12.11
C GLU A 490 26.14 16.48 -11.58
N ASN A 491 26.79 16.17 -10.46
CA ASN A 491 27.89 16.97 -9.91
C ASN A 491 29.27 16.55 -10.47
N GLY A 492 29.33 15.60 -11.40
CA GLY A 492 30.59 15.11 -11.97
C GLY A 492 31.46 14.33 -10.98
N PHE A 493 30.92 13.94 -9.83
CA PHE A 493 31.67 13.27 -8.76
C PHE A 493 32.15 11.86 -9.15
N LEU A 494 31.60 11.28 -10.23
CA LEU A 494 32.07 10.02 -10.82
C LEU A 494 33.49 10.12 -11.41
N GLU A 495 33.97 11.32 -11.74
CA GLU A 495 35.33 11.54 -12.27
C GLU A 495 36.40 11.60 -11.16
N LEU A 496 35.97 11.75 -9.91
CA LEU A 496 36.84 11.84 -8.75
C LEU A 496 37.33 10.47 -8.30
N SER A 497 38.45 10.44 -7.56
CA SER A 497 38.81 9.26 -6.80
C SER A 497 37.75 8.95 -5.74
N THR A 498 37.61 7.68 -5.34
CA THR A 498 36.62 7.30 -4.30
C THR A 498 36.76 8.11 -3.02
N ASN A 499 37.99 8.43 -2.58
CA ASN A 499 38.19 9.25 -1.39
C ASN A 499 37.72 10.69 -1.62
N ALA A 500 38.05 11.29 -2.76
CA ALA A 500 37.61 12.64 -3.10
C ALA A 500 36.08 12.73 -3.26
N THR A 501 35.42 11.73 -3.85
CA THR A 501 33.95 11.65 -3.89
C THR A 501 33.35 11.59 -2.49
N VAL A 502 33.91 10.76 -1.61
CA VAL A 502 33.46 10.63 -0.22
C VAL A 502 33.63 11.95 0.54
N ASP A 503 34.75 12.63 0.38
CA ASP A 503 35.03 13.90 1.06
C ASP A 503 34.11 15.01 0.55
N ALA A 504 33.83 15.05 -0.76
CA ALA A 504 32.87 15.98 -1.34
C ALA A 504 31.44 15.73 -0.83
N ILE A 505 31.02 14.47 -0.72
CA ILE A 505 29.71 14.13 -0.13
C ILE A 505 29.66 14.56 1.32
N LYS A 506 30.72 14.27 2.09
CA LYS A 506 30.77 14.61 3.51
C LYS A 506 30.68 16.10 3.77
N SER A 507 31.32 16.92 2.95
CA SER A 507 31.36 18.38 3.16
C SER A 507 30.10 19.10 2.68
N THR A 508 29.30 18.48 1.80
CA THR A 508 28.17 19.16 1.14
C THR A 508 26.81 18.53 1.39
N LEU A 509 26.74 17.32 1.99
CA LEU A 509 25.47 16.67 2.30
C LEU A 509 24.74 17.43 3.41
N THR A 510 23.52 17.86 3.12
CA THR A 510 22.63 18.49 4.09
C THR A 510 21.26 17.85 4.07
N VAL A 511 20.54 17.92 5.19
CA VAL A 511 19.19 17.37 5.33
C VAL A 511 18.24 18.49 5.74
N LYS A 512 17.11 18.61 5.05
CA LYS A 512 16.01 19.50 5.44
C LYS A 512 14.79 18.66 5.79
N ILE A 513 14.20 18.88 6.96
CA ILE A 513 12.95 18.23 7.34
C ILE A 513 11.80 19.20 7.04
N VAL A 514 10.87 18.81 6.17
CA VAL A 514 9.73 19.65 5.74
C VAL A 514 8.42 19.00 6.17
N LYS A 515 7.55 19.80 6.81
CA LYS A 515 6.23 19.35 7.25
C LYS A 515 5.17 19.51 6.16
N LEU A 516 4.10 18.73 6.25
CA LEU A 516 2.82 19.13 5.67
C LEU A 516 2.16 20.10 6.64
N THR A 517 1.84 21.32 6.20
CA THR A 517 1.05 22.22 7.05
C THR A 517 -0.40 21.78 7.11
N HIS A 518 -0.93 21.76 8.33
CA HIS A 518 -2.37 21.78 8.57
C HIS A 518 -2.86 23.23 8.46
N PRO A 519 -4.01 23.53 7.83
CA PRO A 519 -5.01 22.63 7.26
C PRO A 519 -4.85 22.37 5.76
N HIS A 520 -3.95 23.05 5.06
CA HIS A 520 -3.94 23.01 3.59
C HIS A 520 -3.19 21.80 3.00
N HIS A 521 -2.51 21.01 3.83
CA HIS A 521 -1.60 19.94 3.41
C HIS A 521 -0.69 20.38 2.24
N GLN A 522 -0.29 21.64 2.27
CA GLN A 522 0.74 22.18 1.40
C GLN A 522 2.04 22.09 2.21
N ALA A 523 3.13 21.67 1.59
CA ALA A 523 4.43 21.98 2.13
C ALA A 523 4.58 23.50 2.01
N ASP A 524 4.24 24.25 3.06
CA ASP A 524 4.46 25.71 3.10
C ASP A 524 5.98 26.04 3.14
N GLY A 525 6.82 25.00 3.16
CA GLY A 525 8.27 25.11 3.25
C GLY A 525 8.77 25.27 4.68
N SER A 526 7.90 25.25 5.70
CA SER A 526 8.28 25.30 7.11
C SER A 526 9.15 24.09 7.43
N ALA A 527 10.39 24.40 7.78
CA ALA A 527 11.39 23.41 8.12
C ALA A 527 11.32 23.10 9.62
N ILE A 528 11.48 21.84 9.97
CA ILE A 528 11.83 21.47 11.34
C ILE A 528 13.31 21.75 11.51
N ASP A 529 13.65 22.45 12.58
CA ASP A 529 15.03 22.64 12.98
C ASP A 529 15.64 21.28 13.35
N ASN A 530 16.67 20.87 12.61
CA ASN A 530 17.34 19.58 12.81
C ASN A 530 17.93 19.45 14.23
N THR A 531 18.22 20.55 14.92
CA THR A 531 18.69 20.52 16.32
C THR A 531 17.66 19.93 17.29
N LYS A 532 16.38 19.90 16.89
CA LYS A 532 15.28 19.28 17.64
C LYS A 532 15.13 17.79 17.36
N VAL A 533 15.95 17.22 16.48
CA VAL A 533 15.95 15.79 16.12
C VAL A 533 17.35 15.22 16.41
N PRO A 534 17.77 15.16 17.68
CA PRO A 534 19.12 14.71 18.05
C PRO A 534 19.43 13.28 17.64
N SER A 535 18.42 12.44 17.41
CA SER A 535 18.58 11.07 16.89
C SER A 535 18.88 10.99 15.39
N LEU A 536 18.78 12.10 14.64
CA LEU A 536 19.03 12.11 13.20
C LEU A 536 20.50 11.79 12.92
N GLN A 537 20.74 10.61 12.36
CA GLN A 537 22.04 10.16 11.89
C GLN A 537 21.97 9.82 10.41
N VAL A 538 23.01 10.22 9.67
CA VAL A 538 23.23 9.85 8.28
C VAL A 538 24.63 9.30 8.10
N ASP A 539 24.71 8.03 7.71
CA ASP A 539 25.96 7.39 7.28
C ASP A 539 26.00 7.30 5.76
N LEU A 540 27.16 7.62 5.18
CA LEU A 540 27.45 7.38 3.78
C LEU A 540 27.96 5.96 3.61
N GLU A 541 27.26 5.21 2.78
CA GLU A 541 27.71 3.94 2.25
C GLU A 541 28.30 4.13 0.86
N ASP A 542 29.46 3.51 0.61
CA ASP A 542 29.93 3.19 -0.74
C ASP A 542 30.05 1.68 -0.94
N VAL A 543 29.67 1.21 -2.13
CA VAL A 543 29.63 -0.23 -2.46
C VAL A 543 29.94 -0.46 -3.93
N VAL A 544 30.71 -1.51 -4.24
CA VAL A 544 30.92 -1.96 -5.63
C VAL A 544 29.77 -2.86 -6.02
N VAL A 545 29.17 -2.58 -7.17
CA VAL A 545 28.06 -3.33 -7.75
C VAL A 545 28.50 -3.96 -9.05
N THR A 546 28.46 -5.28 -9.11
CA THR A 546 28.71 -6.05 -10.32
C THR A 546 27.42 -6.17 -11.10
N GLN A 547 27.39 -5.60 -12.31
CA GLN A 547 26.25 -5.64 -13.20
C GLN A 547 26.01 -7.05 -13.74
N PRO A 548 24.75 -7.46 -13.97
CA PRO A 548 24.45 -8.75 -14.55
C PRO A 548 24.90 -8.79 -16.01
N VAL A 549 25.41 -9.94 -16.46
CA VAL A 549 25.74 -10.20 -17.88
C VAL A 549 24.53 -10.73 -18.66
N ASP A 550 23.54 -11.30 -17.96
CA ASP A 550 22.31 -11.85 -18.51
C ASP A 550 21.08 -11.06 -18.04
N ASP A 551 20.08 -10.96 -18.91
CA ASP A 551 18.81 -10.27 -18.63
C ASP A 551 17.96 -10.94 -17.54
N ASN A 552 18.32 -12.16 -17.11
CA ASN A 552 17.64 -12.91 -16.08
C ASN A 552 18.35 -12.91 -14.71
N LYS A 553 19.43 -12.12 -14.56
CA LYS A 553 20.14 -11.93 -13.30
C LYS A 553 19.97 -10.50 -12.80
N LEU A 554 19.98 -10.34 -11.48
CA LEU A 554 20.04 -9.03 -10.84
C LEU A 554 21.51 -8.70 -10.50
N PRO A 555 21.87 -7.40 -10.38
CA PRO A 555 23.19 -7.00 -9.94
C PRO A 555 23.58 -7.61 -8.59
N LYS A 556 24.89 -7.79 -8.38
CA LYS A 556 25.43 -8.25 -7.10
C LYS A 556 26.14 -7.11 -6.39
N PHE A 557 25.71 -6.83 -5.16
CA PHE A 557 26.36 -5.86 -4.29
C PHE A 557 27.51 -6.53 -3.54
N GLY A 558 28.69 -5.90 -3.58
CA GLY A 558 29.85 -6.29 -2.78
C GLY A 558 29.75 -5.82 -1.33
N ALA A 559 30.88 -5.85 -0.63
CA ALA A 559 30.95 -5.38 0.75
C ALA A 559 30.77 -3.85 0.84
N SER A 560 29.88 -3.42 1.75
CA SER A 560 29.63 -2.01 2.07
C SER A 560 30.79 -1.41 2.86
N ARG A 561 31.11 -0.14 2.58
CA ARG A 561 31.99 0.71 3.39
C ARG A 561 31.20 1.88 3.95
N LEU A 562 31.14 2.00 5.28
CA LEU A 562 30.32 3.00 5.97
C LEU A 562 31.18 4.10 6.58
N ARG A 563 30.72 5.34 6.48
CA ARG A 563 31.33 6.50 7.11
C ARG A 563 30.23 7.45 7.57
N THR A 564 30.23 7.83 8.85
CA THR A 564 29.29 8.83 9.36
C THR A 564 29.53 10.19 8.69
N VAL A 565 28.43 10.84 8.31
CA VAL A 565 28.43 12.14 7.63
C VAL A 565 27.67 13.19 8.44
N LEU A 566 26.56 12.81 9.06
CA LEU A 566 25.74 13.69 9.90
C LEU A 566 25.29 12.93 11.15
N GLY A 567 25.35 13.57 12.31
CA GLY A 567 24.95 13.01 13.60
C GLY A 567 26.00 13.23 14.69
N HIS A 568 25.57 13.37 15.95
CA HIS A 568 26.48 13.35 17.09
C HIS A 568 26.96 11.91 17.33
N HIS A 569 28.24 11.73 17.68
CA HIS A 569 28.74 10.45 18.17
C HIS A 569 27.90 10.00 19.36
N LEU A 570 26.92 9.10 19.13
CA LEU A 570 26.37 8.28 20.19
C LEU A 570 27.52 7.39 20.65
N GLY A 571 28.05 7.70 21.83
CA GLY A 571 29.13 6.95 22.46
C GLY A 571 28.82 5.46 22.44
N ARG A 572 29.87 4.68 22.13
CA ARG A 572 29.89 3.22 22.03
C ARG A 572 29.17 2.48 23.15
#